data_AF-A0A9D7KPW5-F1
#
_entry.id   AF-A0A9D7KPW5-F1
#
_cell.length_a   1.000
_cell.length_b   1.000
_cell.length_c   1.000
_cell.angle_alpha   90.00
_cell.angle_beta   90.00
_cell.angle_gamma   90.00
#
_symmetry.space_group_name_H-M   'P 1'
#
loop_
_entity.id
_entity.type
_entity.pdbx_description
1 polymer ?
#
loop_
_entity_poly.entity_id
_entity_poly.type
_entity_poly.pdbx_seq_one_letter_code
_entity_poly.pdbx_strand_id
1 'polypeptide(L)'
;MQRTITHSRYIIHPFRFNLWIAIVTMIMMFAAFTSAYIVKKGNVNWAVTSLPQLFTYSTIVIVASSVMMHMAYISFRKNNVYRYRVFIVITTLLGATFLTMQILAWMQWVDSGITLTSSIPGAFIYIITGAHFVHVAGGVIALIIFSVKAFTSIKTPVDSVMQNLDPDKKVSVELMATYWHFVDFLWLYLFFFFQYA
;
A
#
# COMPACT_ATOMS: atom_id res chain seq x y z
N MET A 1 32.57 8.13 37.11
CA MET A 1 31.93 9.02 36.11
C MET A 1 30.96 8.19 35.26
N GLN A 2 29.67 8.18 35.61
CA GLN A 2 28.64 7.58 34.76
C GLN A 2 28.32 8.55 33.63
N ARG A 3 28.53 8.13 32.37
CA ARG A 3 28.06 8.88 31.20
C ARG A 3 26.54 8.80 31.16
N THR A 4 25.88 9.90 31.49
CA THR A 4 24.48 10.15 31.14
C THR A 4 24.37 10.18 29.63
N ILE A 5 23.89 9.09 29.03
CA ILE A 5 23.50 9.06 27.62
C ILE A 5 22.22 9.91 27.54
N THR A 6 22.38 11.16 27.12
CA THR A 6 21.25 12.02 26.75
C THR A 6 20.63 11.43 25.49
N HIS A 7 19.57 10.64 25.64
CA HIS A 7 18.69 10.31 24.53
C HIS A 7 18.18 11.64 23.95
N SER A 8 18.70 12.02 22.78
CA SER A 8 18.19 13.15 22.02
C SER A 8 16.68 12.93 21.82
N ARG A 9 15.86 13.70 22.55
CA ARG A 9 14.42 13.76 22.33
C ARG A 9 14.20 14.51 21.02
N TYR A 10 14.32 13.81 19.90
CA TYR A 10 13.84 14.33 18.63
C TYR A 10 12.34 14.67 18.78
N ILE A 11 11.97 15.92 18.46
CA ILE A 11 10.59 16.42 18.54
C ILE A 11 9.69 15.63 17.57
N ILE A 12 10.27 15.12 16.47
CA ILE A 12 9.63 14.24 15.50
C ILE A 12 10.56 13.02 15.30
N HIS A 13 10.01 11.82 15.46
CA HIS A 13 10.76 10.58 15.22
C HIS A 13 11.28 10.55 13.77
N PRO A 14 12.58 10.30 13.51
CA PRO A 14 13.17 10.41 12.16
C PRO A 14 12.45 9.55 11.10
N PHE A 15 12.02 8.35 11.46
CA PHE A 15 11.23 7.50 10.56
C PHE A 15 9.86 8.09 10.16
N ARG A 16 9.21 8.89 11.01
CA ARG A 16 7.95 9.59 10.66
C ARG A 16 8.20 10.64 9.60
N PHE A 17 9.27 11.41 9.74
CA PHE A 17 9.66 12.42 8.77
C PHE A 17 9.96 11.80 7.40
N ASN A 18 10.74 10.71 7.37
CA ASN A 18 11.06 10.00 6.13
C ASN A 18 9.81 9.46 5.41
N LEU A 19 8.83 8.92 6.17
CA LEU A 19 7.58 8.45 5.58
C LEU A 19 6.78 9.60 4.93
N TRP A 20 6.69 10.75 5.58
CA TRP A 20 5.98 11.91 5.00
C TRP A 20 6.62 12.40 3.71
N ILE A 21 7.95 12.46 3.64
CA ILE A 21 8.66 12.79 2.40
C ILE A 21 8.35 11.77 1.30
N ALA A 22 8.37 10.47 1.63
CA ALA A 22 8.06 9.41 0.68
C ALA A 22 6.63 9.55 0.14
N ILE A 23 5.65 9.81 1.01
CA ILE A 23 4.25 10.04 0.64
C ILE A 23 4.12 11.24 -0.31
N VAL A 24 4.72 12.39 0.03
CA VAL A 24 4.66 13.59 -0.82
C VAL A 24 5.28 13.33 -2.19
N THR A 25 6.43 12.64 -2.22
CA THR A 25 7.11 12.29 -3.47
C THR A 25 6.24 11.37 -4.35
N MET A 26 5.58 10.38 -3.74
CA MET A 26 4.64 9.50 -4.45
C MET A 26 3.46 10.28 -5.01
N ILE A 27 2.85 11.18 -4.22
CA ILE A 27 1.75 12.04 -4.69
C ILE A 27 2.18 12.85 -5.92
N MET A 28 3.35 13.50 -5.86
CA MET A 28 3.86 14.29 -6.99
C MET A 28 4.09 13.44 -8.24
N MET A 29 4.64 12.23 -8.10
CA MET A 29 4.86 11.31 -9.21
C MET A 29 3.53 10.89 -9.88
N PHE A 30 2.54 10.46 -9.09
CA PHE A 30 1.24 10.06 -9.63
C PHE A 30 0.44 11.25 -10.18
N ALA A 31 0.58 12.43 -9.59
CA ALA A 31 0.00 13.67 -10.15
C ALA A 31 0.62 14.00 -11.52
N ALA A 32 1.93 13.84 -11.69
CA ALA A 32 2.59 14.04 -12.98
C ALA A 32 2.09 13.03 -14.04
N PHE A 33 1.96 11.75 -13.68
CA PHE A 33 1.45 10.74 -14.61
C PHE A 33 -0.01 10.96 -15.01
N THR A 34 -0.88 11.29 -14.05
CA THR A 34 -2.30 11.57 -14.33
C THR A 34 -2.48 12.87 -15.11
N SER A 35 -1.66 13.89 -14.87
CA SER A 35 -1.62 15.11 -15.69
C SER A 35 -1.22 14.80 -17.15
N ALA A 36 -0.17 14.02 -17.35
CA ALA A 36 0.26 13.61 -18.70
C ALA A 36 -0.83 12.82 -19.45
N TYR A 37 -1.58 11.97 -18.75
CA TYR A 37 -2.75 11.27 -19.29
C TYR A 37 -3.81 12.23 -19.82
N ILE A 38 -4.23 13.22 -19.01
CA ILE A 38 -5.28 14.18 -19.39
C ILE A 38 -4.85 15.02 -20.60
N VAL A 39 -3.61 15.53 -20.58
CA VAL A 39 -3.08 16.37 -21.67
C VAL A 39 -3.02 15.57 -22.98
N LYS A 40 -2.63 14.29 -22.94
CA LYS A 40 -2.58 13.46 -24.15
C LYS A 40 -3.96 13.07 -24.64
N LYS A 41 -4.92 12.85 -23.74
CA LYS A 41 -6.33 12.59 -24.07
C LYS A 41 -6.98 13.71 -24.86
N GLY A 42 -6.63 14.97 -24.57
CA GLY A 42 -7.14 16.13 -25.33
C GLY A 42 -6.58 16.29 -26.75
N ASN A 43 -5.51 15.58 -27.14
CA ASN A 43 -4.77 15.83 -28.37
C ASN A 43 -4.82 14.68 -29.41
N VAL A 44 -5.43 13.54 -29.08
CA VAL A 44 -5.41 12.32 -29.92
C VAL A 44 -6.81 11.70 -29.97
N ASN A 45 -7.16 11.03 -31.08
CA ASN A 45 -8.34 10.15 -31.15
C ASN A 45 -8.25 9.06 -30.07
N TRP A 46 -8.88 9.32 -28.93
CA TRP A 46 -8.80 8.48 -27.73
C TRP A 46 -9.78 7.32 -27.85
N ALA A 47 -9.26 6.14 -28.24
CA ALA A 47 -10.07 4.94 -28.25
C ALA A 47 -10.49 4.57 -26.82
N VAL A 48 -11.80 4.48 -26.56
CA VAL A 48 -12.34 4.13 -25.25
C VAL A 48 -11.96 2.68 -24.94
N THR A 49 -11.00 2.50 -24.04
CA THR A 49 -10.60 1.17 -23.57
C THR A 49 -11.40 0.85 -22.31
N SER A 50 -12.26 -0.17 -22.37
CA SER A 50 -13.01 -0.62 -21.19
C SER A 50 -12.10 -1.30 -20.18
N LEU A 51 -12.19 -0.90 -18.91
CA LEU A 51 -11.50 -1.56 -17.82
C LEU A 51 -12.07 -2.98 -17.58
N PRO A 52 -11.23 -4.00 -17.36
CA PRO A 52 -11.68 -5.33 -16.99
C PRO A 52 -12.40 -5.32 -15.66
N GLN A 53 -13.42 -6.16 -15.51
CA GLN A 53 -14.15 -6.30 -14.24
C GLN A 53 -13.24 -6.70 -13.07
N LEU A 54 -12.10 -7.36 -13.34
CA LEU A 54 -11.09 -7.69 -12.34
C LEU A 54 -10.58 -6.46 -11.57
N PHE A 55 -10.50 -5.28 -12.18
CA PHE A 55 -10.11 -4.05 -11.46
C PHE A 55 -11.15 -3.61 -10.43
N THR A 56 -12.43 -3.93 -10.65
CA THR A 56 -13.48 -3.64 -9.66
C THR A 56 -13.39 -4.60 -8.49
N TYR A 57 -13.19 -5.89 -8.78
CA TYR A 57 -13.01 -6.90 -7.72
C TYR A 57 -11.74 -6.64 -6.90
N SER A 58 -10.62 -6.26 -7.53
CA SER A 58 -9.39 -5.92 -6.81
C SER A 58 -9.58 -4.70 -5.90
N THR A 59 -10.40 -3.73 -6.33
CA THR A 59 -10.75 -2.56 -5.51
C THR A 59 -11.52 -2.94 -4.24
N ILE A 60 -12.45 -3.88 -4.32
CA ILE A 60 -13.15 -4.40 -3.12
C ILE A 60 -12.17 -5.09 -2.18
N VAL A 61 -11.24 -5.89 -2.73
CA VAL A 61 -10.22 -6.61 -1.96
C VAL A 61 -9.29 -5.66 -1.22
N ILE A 62 -8.83 -4.57 -1.86
CA ILE A 62 -7.91 -3.64 -1.22
C ILE A 62 -8.59 -2.78 -0.15
N VAL A 63 -9.86 -2.41 -0.36
CA VAL A 63 -10.68 -1.74 0.68
C VAL A 63 -10.85 -2.66 1.89
N ALA A 64 -11.17 -3.95 1.66
CA ALA A 64 -11.24 -4.93 2.74
C ALA A 64 -9.88 -5.08 3.45
N SER A 65 -8.77 -5.09 2.71
CA SER A 65 -7.41 -5.13 3.25
C SER A 65 -7.13 -3.94 4.17
N SER A 66 -7.53 -2.74 3.74
CA SER A 66 -7.40 -1.51 4.54
C SER A 66 -8.11 -1.62 5.88
N VAL A 67 -9.35 -2.11 5.89
CA VAL A 67 -10.11 -2.33 7.13
C VAL A 67 -9.40 -3.32 8.03
N MET A 68 -8.89 -4.43 7.48
CA MET A 68 -8.14 -5.43 8.26
C MET A 68 -6.85 -4.85 8.85
N MET A 69 -6.14 -4.01 8.11
CA MET A 69 -4.95 -3.32 8.61
C MET A 69 -5.28 -2.38 9.77
N HIS A 70 -6.39 -1.64 9.65
CA HIS A 70 -6.86 -0.77 10.72
C HIS A 70 -7.22 -1.57 11.99
N MET A 71 -7.88 -2.72 11.82
CA MET A 71 -8.20 -3.63 12.93
C MET A 71 -6.94 -4.24 13.57
N ALA A 72 -5.90 -4.51 12.77
CA ALA A 72 -4.59 -4.92 13.28
C ALA A 72 -3.98 -3.81 14.16
N TYR A 73 -3.99 -2.56 13.70
CA TYR A 73 -3.49 -1.41 14.46
C TYR A 73 -4.23 -1.22 15.79
N ILE A 74 -5.56 -1.29 15.79
CA ILE A 74 -6.36 -1.19 17.03
C ILE A 74 -6.03 -2.35 17.98
N SER A 75 -5.89 -3.57 17.45
CA SER A 75 -5.57 -4.75 18.26
C SER A 75 -4.18 -4.65 18.89
N PHE A 76 -3.21 -4.12 18.15
CA PHE A 76 -1.87 -3.81 18.67
C PHE A 76 -1.93 -2.82 19.83
N ARG A 77 -2.68 -1.72 19.68
CA ARG A 77 -2.89 -0.70 20.74
C ARG A 77 -3.58 -1.26 21.99
N LYS A 78 -4.43 -2.28 21.84
CA LYS A 78 -5.13 -2.97 22.93
C LYS A 78 -4.32 -4.11 23.56
N ASN A 79 -3.04 -4.27 23.23
CA ASN A 79 -2.20 -5.41 23.66
C ASN A 79 -2.77 -6.80 23.28
N ASN A 80 -3.68 -6.89 22.31
CA ASN A 80 -4.24 -8.17 21.88
C ASN A 80 -3.40 -8.77 20.75
N VAL A 81 -2.37 -9.52 21.12
CA VAL A 81 -1.42 -10.16 20.21
C VAL A 81 -2.09 -11.10 19.23
N TYR A 82 -3.03 -11.92 19.72
CA TYR A 82 -3.69 -12.92 18.90
C TYR A 82 -4.45 -12.25 17.75
N ARG A 83 -5.27 -11.25 18.06
CA ARG A 83 -6.02 -10.49 17.04
C ARG A 83 -5.09 -9.72 16.11
N TYR A 84 -4.03 -9.09 16.64
CA TYR A 84 -3.03 -8.42 15.80
C TYR A 84 -2.40 -9.37 14.77
N ARG A 85 -2.00 -10.58 15.18
CA ARG A 85 -1.44 -11.61 14.29
C ARG A 85 -2.42 -12.07 13.22
N VAL A 86 -3.68 -12.32 13.61
CA VAL A 86 -4.71 -12.73 12.66
C VAL A 86 -4.94 -11.64 11.63
N PHE A 87 -5.13 -10.38 12.06
CA PHE A 87 -5.42 -9.29 11.14
C PHE A 87 -4.24 -8.92 10.24
N ILE A 88 -3.00 -8.94 10.72
CA ILE A 88 -1.83 -8.65 9.87
C ILE A 88 -1.61 -9.73 8.81
N VAL A 89 -1.87 -11.01 9.13
CA VAL A 89 -1.82 -12.11 8.15
C VAL A 89 -2.94 -11.97 7.13
N ILE A 90 -4.17 -11.70 7.56
CA ILE A 90 -5.29 -11.47 6.64
C ILE A 90 -5.00 -10.30 5.70
N THR A 91 -4.49 -9.19 6.22
CA THR A 91 -4.08 -8.01 5.42
C THR A 91 -3.03 -8.40 4.38
N THR A 92 -2.03 -9.19 4.78
CA THR A 92 -0.98 -9.67 3.87
C THR A 92 -1.56 -10.55 2.76
N LEU A 93 -2.47 -11.47 3.08
CA LEU A 93 -3.12 -12.35 2.10
C LEU A 93 -4.02 -11.57 1.13
N LEU A 94 -4.76 -10.58 1.62
CA LEU A 94 -5.59 -9.70 0.78
C LEU A 94 -4.71 -8.83 -0.13
N GLY A 95 -3.60 -8.30 0.38
CA GLY A 95 -2.61 -7.58 -0.42
C GLY A 95 -1.97 -8.44 -1.51
N ALA A 96 -1.60 -9.69 -1.20
CA ALA A 96 -1.09 -10.63 -2.20
C ALA A 96 -2.16 -10.98 -3.25
N THR A 97 -3.41 -11.17 -2.82
CA THR A 97 -4.55 -11.43 -3.71
C THR A 97 -4.79 -10.27 -4.66
N PHE A 98 -4.68 -9.03 -4.17
CA PHE A 98 -4.76 -7.82 -5.00
C PHE A 98 -3.68 -7.83 -6.10
N LEU A 99 -2.43 -8.15 -5.77
CA LEU A 99 -1.34 -8.25 -6.75
C LEU A 99 -1.65 -9.33 -7.80
N THR A 100 -2.13 -10.50 -7.39
CA THR A 100 -2.52 -11.56 -8.33
C THR A 100 -3.65 -11.12 -9.26
N MET A 101 -4.69 -10.47 -8.73
CA MET A 101 -5.78 -9.93 -9.54
C MET A 101 -5.29 -8.90 -10.55
N GLN A 102 -4.31 -8.07 -10.17
CA GLN A 102 -3.73 -7.07 -11.06
C GLN A 102 -2.98 -7.71 -12.24
N ILE A 103 -2.22 -8.78 -11.98
CA ILE A 103 -1.54 -9.55 -13.03
C ILE A 103 -2.55 -10.21 -13.95
N LEU A 104 -3.58 -10.87 -13.40
CA LEU A 104 -4.63 -11.51 -14.19
C LEU A 104 -5.39 -10.50 -15.07
N ALA A 105 -5.63 -9.29 -14.56
CA ALA A 105 -6.27 -8.23 -15.33
C ALA A 105 -5.39 -7.77 -16.51
N TRP A 106 -4.08 -7.68 -16.32
CA TRP A 106 -3.14 -7.38 -17.41
C TRP A 106 -3.07 -8.53 -18.42
N MET A 107 -3.06 -9.79 -17.99
CA MET A 107 -3.09 -10.95 -18.89
C MET A 107 -4.35 -10.94 -19.75
N GLN A 108 -5.52 -10.68 -19.15
CA GLN A 108 -6.79 -10.57 -19.88
C GLN A 108 -6.75 -9.45 -20.94
N TRP A 109 -6.10 -8.33 -20.65
CA TRP A 109 -5.94 -7.25 -21.63
C TRP A 109 -5.00 -7.63 -22.77
N VAL A 110 -3.88 -8.28 -22.47
CA VAL A 110 -2.97 -8.79 -23.51
C VAL A 110 -3.69 -9.78 -24.42
N ASP A 111 -4.48 -10.70 -23.86
CA ASP A 111 -5.27 -11.68 -24.63
C ASP A 111 -6.34 -11.01 -25.50
N SER A 112 -6.89 -9.88 -25.06
CA SER A 112 -7.84 -9.07 -25.85
C SER A 112 -7.18 -8.17 -26.90
N GLY A 113 -5.86 -8.25 -27.06
CA GLY A 113 -5.09 -7.44 -28.02
C GLY A 113 -4.69 -6.05 -27.52
N ILE A 114 -5.00 -5.70 -26.27
CA ILE A 114 -4.61 -4.44 -25.63
C ILE A 114 -3.24 -4.63 -24.97
N THR A 115 -2.19 -4.45 -25.76
CA THR A 115 -0.79 -4.45 -25.30
C THR A 115 -0.27 -3.03 -25.05
N LEU A 116 0.89 -2.89 -24.41
CA LEU A 116 1.56 -1.60 -24.18
C LEU A 116 1.79 -0.78 -25.46
N THR A 117 1.92 -1.42 -26.62
CA THR A 117 2.18 -0.75 -27.90
C THR A 117 0.94 -0.64 -28.79
N SER A 118 -0.13 -1.37 -28.45
CA SER A 118 -1.36 -1.42 -29.25
C SER A 118 -2.12 -0.08 -29.28
N SER A 119 -2.11 0.65 -28.16
CA SER A 119 -2.90 1.87 -28.00
C SER A 119 -2.25 2.82 -27.00
N ILE A 120 -2.29 4.12 -27.31
CA ILE A 120 -1.79 5.17 -26.41
C ILE A 120 -2.52 5.15 -25.06
N PRO A 121 -3.86 5.04 -24.99
CA PRO A 121 -4.58 4.94 -23.71
C PRO A 121 -4.14 3.73 -22.87
N GLY A 122 -4.02 2.56 -23.51
CA GLY A 122 -3.56 1.33 -22.84
C GLY A 122 -2.17 1.49 -22.24
N ALA A 123 -1.23 2.10 -22.98
CA ALA A 123 0.13 2.33 -22.52
C ALA A 123 0.19 3.15 -21.21
N PHE A 124 -0.60 4.23 -21.12
CA PHE A 124 -0.66 5.03 -19.88
C PHE A 124 -1.25 4.23 -18.72
N ILE A 125 -2.33 3.49 -18.94
CA ILE A 125 -2.94 2.70 -17.87
C ILE A 125 -1.97 1.62 -17.38
N TYR A 126 -1.25 0.94 -18.28
CA TYR A 126 -0.20 -0.02 -17.91
C TYR A 126 0.92 0.61 -17.08
N ILE A 127 1.43 1.78 -17.48
CA ILE A 127 2.53 2.44 -16.75
C ILE A 127 2.06 2.90 -15.37
N ILE A 128 0.88 3.52 -15.26
CA ILE A 128 0.36 4.04 -13.99
C ILE A 128 0.00 2.89 -13.04
N THR A 129 -0.73 1.89 -13.53
CA THR A 129 -1.09 0.71 -12.72
C THR A 129 0.13 -0.13 -12.37
N GLY A 130 1.11 -0.23 -13.27
CA GLY A 130 2.40 -0.90 -13.02
C GLY A 130 3.23 -0.19 -11.96
N ALA A 131 3.33 1.14 -12.03
CA ALA A 131 3.99 1.93 -10.98
C ALA A 131 3.30 1.70 -9.63
N HIS A 132 1.97 1.74 -9.59
CA HIS A 132 1.21 1.46 -8.36
C HIS A 132 1.46 0.02 -7.85
N PHE A 133 1.44 -0.97 -8.73
CA PHE A 133 1.72 -2.36 -8.40
C PHE A 133 3.07 -2.54 -7.70
N VAL A 134 4.13 -1.88 -8.19
CA VAL A 134 5.45 -1.93 -7.55
C VAL A 134 5.41 -1.39 -6.12
N HIS A 135 4.65 -0.31 -5.87
CA HIS A 135 4.50 0.24 -4.52
C HIS A 135 3.73 -0.71 -3.61
N VAL A 136 2.62 -1.29 -4.08
CA VAL A 136 1.87 -2.29 -3.32
C VAL A 136 2.72 -3.53 -3.05
N ALA A 137 3.48 -4.02 -4.03
CA ALA A 137 4.38 -5.15 -3.87
C ALA A 137 5.45 -4.89 -2.79
N GLY A 138 6.05 -3.70 -2.79
CA GLY A 138 6.95 -3.27 -1.72
C GLY A 138 6.27 -3.27 -0.34
N GLY A 139 5.03 -2.78 -0.27
CA GLY A 139 4.22 -2.83 0.95
C GLY A 139 3.91 -4.26 1.42
N VAL A 140 3.54 -5.16 0.50
CA VAL A 140 3.25 -6.57 0.83
C VAL A 140 4.49 -7.26 1.37
N ILE A 141 5.66 -7.05 0.77
CA ILE A 141 6.93 -7.59 1.29
C ILE A 141 7.16 -7.09 2.72
N ALA A 142 6.92 -5.80 2.97
CA ALA A 142 7.06 -5.24 4.30
C ALA A 142 6.03 -5.84 5.29
N LEU A 143 4.78 -6.06 4.88
CA LEU A 143 3.75 -6.75 5.67
C LEU A 143 4.12 -8.21 5.98
N ILE A 144 4.72 -8.93 5.03
CA ILE A 144 5.22 -10.29 5.27
C ILE A 144 6.30 -10.26 6.37
N ILE A 145 7.25 -9.33 6.28
CA ILE A 145 8.32 -9.18 7.29
C ILE A 145 7.71 -8.85 8.66
N PHE A 146 6.71 -7.96 8.73
CA PHE A 146 6.02 -7.62 9.97
C PHE A 146 5.21 -8.79 10.52
N SER A 147 4.56 -9.57 9.66
CA SER A 147 3.84 -10.78 10.03
C SER A 147 4.80 -11.81 10.64
N VAL A 148 5.92 -12.12 9.98
CA VAL A 148 6.94 -13.04 10.50
C VAL A 148 7.52 -12.54 11.83
N LYS A 149 7.81 -11.24 11.95
CA LYS A 149 8.26 -10.63 13.22
C LYS A 149 7.20 -10.76 14.32
N ALA A 150 5.92 -10.62 14.00
CA ALA A 150 4.83 -10.78 14.96
C ALA A 150 4.75 -12.20 15.55
N PHE A 151 5.08 -13.24 14.76
CA PHE A 151 5.12 -14.61 15.25
C PHE A 151 6.42 -14.96 15.99
N THR A 152 7.56 -14.44 15.54
CA THR A 152 8.88 -14.78 16.11
C THR A 152 9.24 -13.96 17.35
N SER A 153 8.83 -12.69 17.42
CA SER A 153 9.25 -11.74 18.46
C SER A 153 8.30 -11.67 19.67
N ILE A 154 7.08 -12.20 19.57
CA ILE A 154 6.10 -12.19 20.66
C ILE A 154 5.91 -13.62 21.16
N LYS A 155 6.79 -14.12 22.04
CA LYS A 155 6.69 -15.50 22.52
C LYS A 155 5.82 -15.61 23.77
N THR A 156 5.82 -14.56 24.59
CA THR A 156 5.02 -14.50 25.83
C THR A 156 4.10 -13.26 25.85
N PRO A 157 3.03 -13.27 26.67
CA PRO A 157 2.20 -12.08 26.88
C PRO A 157 2.99 -10.88 27.40
N VAL A 158 4.05 -11.11 28.19
CA VAL A 158 4.93 -10.06 28.72
C VAL A 158 5.72 -9.37 27.59
N ASP A 159 6.20 -10.14 26.60
CA ASP A 159 6.91 -9.59 25.43
C ASP A 159 6.03 -8.63 24.63
N SER A 160 4.72 -8.87 24.59
CA SER A 160 3.78 -8.01 23.89
C SER A 160 3.57 -6.66 24.56
N VAL A 161 3.55 -6.67 25.89
CA VAL A 161 3.49 -5.45 26.70
C VAL A 161 4.81 -4.70 26.57
N MET A 162 5.95 -5.39 26.63
CA MET A 162 7.27 -4.78 26.38
C MET A 162 7.39 -4.17 24.98
N GLN A 163 6.90 -4.83 23.93
CA GLN A 163 6.89 -4.27 22.58
C GLN A 163 5.94 -3.07 22.43
N ASN A 164 4.82 -3.04 23.14
CA ASN A 164 3.94 -1.88 23.15
C ASN A 164 4.49 -0.69 23.95
N LEU A 165 5.37 -0.98 24.92
CA LEU A 165 6.11 0.03 25.68
C LEU A 165 7.34 0.55 24.92
N ASP A 166 7.88 -0.22 23.98
CA ASP A 166 8.98 0.20 23.11
C ASP A 166 8.49 1.27 22.10
N PRO A 167 8.95 2.53 22.24
CA PRO A 167 8.52 3.62 21.37
C PRO A 167 8.84 3.36 19.89
N ASP A 168 9.94 2.66 19.58
CA ASP A 168 10.40 2.47 18.21
C ASP A 168 9.52 1.44 17.47
N LYS A 169 9.06 0.39 18.18
CA LYS A 169 8.15 -0.63 17.63
C LYS A 169 6.76 -0.08 17.39
N LYS A 170 6.26 0.73 18.33
CA LYS A 170 4.96 1.40 18.18
C LYS A 170 4.96 2.35 16.99
N VAL A 171 6.03 3.12 16.82
CA VAL A 171 6.22 3.98 15.64
C VAL A 171 6.26 3.13 14.36
N SER A 172 6.99 2.01 14.36
CA SER A 172 7.09 1.13 13.18
C SER A 172 5.74 0.59 12.69
N VAL A 173 4.86 0.15 13.60
CA VAL A 173 3.51 -0.35 13.25
C VAL A 173 2.60 0.79 12.76
N GLU A 174 2.70 1.97 13.37
CA GLU A 174 1.96 3.17 12.95
C GLU A 174 2.39 3.61 11.54
N LEU A 175 3.69 3.60 11.24
CA LEU A 175 4.22 3.93 9.92
C LEU A 175 3.73 2.95 8.86
N MET A 176 3.75 1.64 9.17
CA MET A 176 3.24 0.61 8.27
C MET A 176 1.76 0.81 7.96
N ALA A 177 0.94 1.04 8.99
CA ALA A 177 -0.49 1.29 8.81
C ALA A 177 -0.73 2.54 7.95
N THR A 178 -0.01 3.63 8.24
CA THR A 178 -0.13 4.90 7.48
C THR A 178 0.27 4.72 6.02
N TYR A 179 1.38 4.03 5.76
CA TYR A 179 1.84 3.74 4.40
C TYR A 179 0.83 2.87 3.63
N TRP A 180 0.35 1.79 4.26
CA TRP A 180 -0.60 0.87 3.64
C TRP A 180 -1.92 1.58 3.27
N HIS A 181 -2.49 2.34 4.21
CA HIS A 181 -3.67 3.16 3.95
C HIS A 181 -3.44 4.17 2.83
N PHE A 182 -2.29 4.85 2.79
CA PHE A 182 -1.97 5.79 1.73
C PHE A 182 -1.97 5.13 0.34
N VAL A 183 -1.34 3.96 0.22
CA VAL A 183 -1.32 3.21 -1.04
C VAL A 183 -2.73 2.76 -1.44
N ASP A 184 -3.56 2.30 -0.48
CA ASP A 184 -4.95 1.93 -0.73
C ASP A 184 -5.79 3.14 -1.23
N PHE A 185 -5.65 4.30 -0.58
CA PHE A 185 -6.34 5.53 -1.01
C PHE A 185 -5.89 6.00 -2.39
N LEU A 186 -4.59 5.89 -2.67
CA LEU A 186 -4.05 6.19 -4.00
C LEU A 186 -4.65 5.27 -5.06
N TRP A 187 -4.84 3.98 -4.78
CA TRP A 187 -5.52 3.08 -5.70
C TRP A 187 -6.96 3.50 -5.98
N LEU A 188 -7.72 3.84 -4.93
CA LEU A 188 -9.10 4.31 -5.09
C LEU A 188 -9.17 5.54 -5.98
N TYR A 189 -8.26 6.50 -5.76
CA TYR A 189 -8.11 7.66 -6.64
C TYR A 189 -7.86 7.24 -8.10
N LEU A 190 -6.90 6.35 -8.35
CA LEU A 190 -6.59 5.88 -9.70
C LEU A 190 -7.74 5.12 -10.36
N PHE A 191 -8.44 4.27 -9.61
CA PHE A 191 -9.60 3.52 -10.09
C PHE A 191 -10.71 4.46 -10.55
N PHE A 192 -11.08 5.43 -9.72
CA PHE A 192 -12.09 6.43 -10.08
C PHE A 192 -11.62 7.34 -11.22
N PHE A 193 -10.34 7.70 -11.22
CA PHE A 193 -9.74 8.46 -12.31
C PHE A 193 -9.89 7.72 -13.63
N PHE A 194 -9.53 6.44 -13.73
CA PHE A 194 -9.69 5.70 -14.99
C PHE A 194 -11.14 5.44 -15.39
N GLN A 195 -12.06 5.37 -14.43
CA GLN A 195 -13.48 5.15 -14.70
C GLN A 195 -14.19 6.40 -15.24
N TYR A 196 -13.78 7.58 -14.80
CA TYR A 196 -14.48 8.84 -15.08
C TYR A 196 -13.69 9.89 -15.88
N ALA A 197 -12.36 9.75 -16.00
CA ALA A 197 -11.52 10.71 -16.74
C ALA A 197 -11.65 10.53 -18.24
#